data_AF-A0A2G5TAW4-F1
#
_entry.id   AF-A0A2G5TAW4-F1
#
_cell.length_a   1.000
_cell.length_b   1.000
_cell.length_c   1.000
_cell.angle_alpha   90.00
_cell.angle_beta   90.00
_cell.angle_gamma   90.00
#
_symmetry.space_group_name_H-M   'P 1'
#
loop_
_entity.id
_entity.type
_entity.pdbx_description
1 polymer ?
#
loop_
_entity_poly.entity_id
_entity_poly.type
_entity_poly.pdbx_seq_one_letter_code
_entity_poly.pdbx_strand_id
1 'polypeptide(L)'
;MCDHLTWFSDFMLNISFAVVTVTINFLTAFKAMRSSRMLVNAAGLQISKQQRQREMNFIRQTFFQGLTVATGQISYYVLAPHVSNEIALFLLTSLWGFVHSFEG
;
A
#
# COMPACT_ATOMS: atom_id res chain seq x y z
N MET A 1 27.77 14.52 2.49
CA MET A 1 27.18 14.98 1.20
C MET A 1 26.70 13.80 0.36
N CYS A 2 27.49 12.73 0.22
CA CYS A 2 27.04 11.49 -0.41
C CYS A 2 25.80 10.87 0.26
N ASP A 3 25.76 10.80 1.59
CA ASP A 3 24.66 10.13 2.30
C ASP A 3 23.31 10.82 2.08
N HIS A 4 23.28 12.14 2.01
CA HIS A 4 22.06 12.90 1.70
C HIS A 4 21.59 12.69 0.26
N LEU A 5 22.53 12.58 -0.69
CA LEU A 5 22.23 12.34 -2.10
C LEU A 5 21.70 10.92 -2.32
N THR A 6 22.32 9.92 -1.68
CA THR A 6 21.85 8.53 -1.70
C THR A 6 20.47 8.41 -1.06
N TRP A 7 20.29 8.97 0.14
CA TRP A 7 19.01 8.99 0.85
C TRP A 7 17.90 9.63 0.02
N PHE A 8 18.17 10.79 -0.61
CA PHE A 8 17.15 11.48 -1.40
C PHE A 8 16.79 10.68 -2.66
N SER A 9 17.78 10.09 -3.32
CA SER A 9 17.55 9.27 -4.50
C SER A 9 16.76 8.01 -4.16
N ASP A 10 17.10 7.32 -3.07
CA ASP A 10 16.38 6.13 -2.63
C ASP A 10 14.95 6.46 -2.21
N PHE A 11 14.72 7.60 -1.52
CA PHE A 11 13.38 8.07 -1.17
C PHE A 11 12.54 8.30 -2.42
N MET A 12 13.09 9.05 -3.38
CA MET A 12 12.39 9.40 -4.61
C MET A 12 12.06 8.17 -5.45
N LEU A 13 12.97 7.20 -5.54
CA LEU A 13 12.70 5.95 -6.25
C LEU A 13 11.61 5.14 -5.54
N ASN A 14 11.73 4.93 -4.23
CA ASN A 14 10.75 4.13 -3.49
C ASN A 14 9.35 4.75 -3.48
N ILE A 15 9.24 6.07 -3.28
CA ILE A 15 7.94 6.74 -3.35
C ILE A 15 7.35 6.68 -4.75
N SER A 16 8.17 6.75 -5.80
CA SER A 16 7.69 6.62 -7.19
C SER A 16 7.12 5.22 -7.46
N PHE A 17 7.78 4.15 -7.00
CA PHE A 17 7.28 2.79 -7.10
C PHE A 17 5.99 2.58 -6.31
N ALA A 18 5.90 3.18 -5.12
CA ALA A 18 4.68 3.15 -4.30
C ALA A 18 3.50 3.81 -5.04
N VAL A 19 3.71 5.00 -5.60
CA VAL A 19 2.69 5.74 -6.35
C VAL A 19 2.23 4.96 -7.60
N VAL A 20 3.18 4.39 -8.36
CA VAL A 20 2.87 3.56 -9.53
C VAL A 20 2.04 2.35 -9.14
N THR A 21 2.43 1.65 -8.07
CA THR A 21 1.73 0.46 -7.58
C THR A 21 0.30 0.78 -7.15
N VAL A 22 0.11 1.84 -6.36
CA VAL A 22 -1.22 2.29 -5.92
C VAL A 22 -2.08 2.69 -7.13
N THR A 23 -1.49 3.36 -8.12
CA THR A 23 -2.19 3.76 -9.36
C THR A 23 -2.65 2.54 -10.15
N ILE A 24 -1.78 1.54 -10.34
CA ILE A 24 -2.12 0.29 -11.04
C ILE A 24 -3.21 -0.48 -10.30
N ASN A 25 -3.10 -0.60 -8.97
CA ASN A 25 -4.10 -1.27 -8.14
C ASN A 25 -5.45 -0.57 -8.23
N PHE A 26 -5.47 0.77 -8.17
CA PHE A 26 -6.68 1.56 -8.31
C PHE A 26 -7.31 1.41 -9.70
N LEU A 27 -6.51 1.50 -10.77
CA LEU A 27 -7.00 1.30 -12.14
C LEU A 27 -7.56 -0.11 -12.34
N THR A 28 -6.91 -1.12 -11.77
CA THR A 28 -7.36 -2.52 -11.84
C THR A 28 -8.69 -2.69 -11.09
N ALA A 29 -8.80 -2.14 -9.88
CA ALA A 29 -10.04 -2.15 -9.10
C ALA A 29 -11.18 -1.45 -9.83
N PHE A 30 -10.90 -0.26 -10.39
CA PHE A 30 -11.88 0.54 -11.11
C PHE A 30 -12.35 -0.18 -12.38
N LYS A 31 -11.43 -0.77 -13.14
CA LYS A 31 -11.76 -1.56 -14.33
C LYS A 31 -12.57 -2.80 -13.97
N ALA A 32 -12.19 -3.53 -12.92
CA ALA A 32 -12.93 -4.68 -12.42
C ALA A 32 -14.35 -4.30 -12.00
N MET A 33 -14.50 -3.20 -11.25
CA MET A 33 -15.80 -2.69 -10.81
C MET A 33 -16.68 -2.25 -11.98
N ARG A 34 -16.13 -1.52 -12.95
CA ARG A 34 -16.87 -1.06 -14.15
C ARG A 34 -17.29 -2.24 -15.02
N SER A 35 -16.40 -3.22 -15.23
CA SER A 35 -16.70 -4.45 -15.97
C SER A 35 -17.79 -5.26 -15.27
N SER A 36 -17.69 -5.44 -13.94
CA SER A 36 -18.70 -6.14 -13.15
C SER A 36 -20.06 -5.44 -13.21
N ARG A 37 -20.11 -4.10 -13.09
CA ARG A 37 -21.36 -3.34 -13.20
C ARG A 37 -21.99 -3.40 -14.59
N MET A 38 -21.18 -3.34 -15.66
CA MET A 38 -21.70 -3.50 -17.03
C MET A 38 -22.31 -4.88 -17.24
N LEU A 39 -21.63 -5.95 -16.80
CA LEU A 39 -22.12 -7.32 -16.94
C LEU A 39 -23.43 -7.54 -16.17
N VAL A 40 -23.49 -7.05 -14.93
CA VAL A 40 -24.67 -7.12 -14.05
C VAL A 40 -25.86 -6.39 -14.67
N ASN A 41 -25.65 -5.17 -15.18
CA ASN A 41 -26.70 -4.40 -15.85
C ASN A 41 -27.16 -5.05 -17.16
N ALA A 42 -26.24 -5.56 -17.98
CA ALA A 42 -26.55 -6.20 -19.25
C ALA A 42 -27.33 -7.52 -19.07
N ALA A 43 -27.07 -8.25 -17.98
CA ALA A 43 -27.74 -9.50 -17.67
C ALA A 43 -28.99 -9.33 -16.78
N GLY A 44 -29.31 -8.10 -16.32
CA GLY A 44 -30.38 -7.85 -15.35
C GLY A 44 -30.16 -8.52 -13.99
N LEU A 45 -28.92 -8.89 -13.67
CA LEU A 45 -28.56 -9.63 -12.47
C LEU A 45 -28.32 -8.66 -11.29
N GLN A 46 -28.36 -9.16 -10.07
CA GLN A 46 -27.88 -8.43 -8.89
C GLN A 46 -26.47 -8.90 -8.50
N ILE A 47 -25.62 -7.98 -8.05
CA ILE A 47 -24.31 -8.35 -7.51
C ILE A 47 -24.51 -9.24 -6.28
N SER A 48 -23.90 -10.43 -6.31
CA SER A 48 -23.88 -11.34 -5.16
C SER A 48 -23.24 -10.67 -3.95
N LYS A 49 -23.78 -10.93 -2.76
CA LYS A 49 -23.20 -10.48 -1.47
C LYS A 49 -21.71 -10.86 -1.36
N GLN A 50 -21.33 -12.04 -1.88
CA GLN A 50 -19.94 -12.52 -1.88
C GLN A 50 -19.02 -11.69 -2.79
N GLN A 51 -19.51 -11.30 -3.98
CA GLN A 51 -18.77 -10.45 -4.92
C GLN A 51 -18.53 -9.07 -4.32
N ARG A 52 -19.57 -8.46 -3.72
CA ARG A 52 -19.47 -7.18 -3.02
C ARG A 52 -18.49 -7.24 -1.83
N GLN A 53 -18.49 -8.34 -1.09
CA GLN A 53 -17.54 -8.53 0.01
C GLN A 53 -16.10 -8.60 -0.49
N ARG A 54 -15.85 -9.26 -1.62
CA ARG A 54 -14.51 -9.33 -2.24
C ARG A 54 -14.03 -7.95 -2.70
N GLU A 55 -14.89 -7.14 -3.34
CA GLU A 55 -14.54 -5.77 -3.71
C GLU A 55 -14.18 -4.92 -2.47
N MET A 56 -14.96 -5.04 -1.39
CA MET A 56 -14.69 -4.32 -0.14
C MET A 56 -13.36 -4.77 0.51
N ASN A 57 -13.08 -6.07 0.49
CA ASN A 57 -11.81 -6.61 1.00
C ASN A 57 -10.63 -6.13 0.17
N PHE A 58 -10.75 -6.08 -1.16
CA PHE A 58 -9.71 -5.54 -2.05
C PHE A 58 -9.43 -4.06 -1.76
N ILE A 59 -10.47 -3.25 -1.56
CA ILE A 59 -10.32 -1.82 -1.19
C ILE A 59 -9.60 -1.69 0.15
N ARG A 60 -9.98 -2.50 1.15
CA ARG A 60 -9.29 -2.52 2.45
C ARG A 60 -7.82 -2.90 2.31
N GLN A 61 -7.51 -3.97 1.59
CA GLN A 61 -6.14 -4.41 1.34
C GLN A 61 -5.32 -3.32 0.64
N THR A 62 -5.84 -2.71 -0.42
CA THR A 62 -5.14 -1.64 -1.14
C THR A 62 -4.90 -0.40 -0.27
N PHE A 63 -5.86 -0.07 0.60
CA PHE A 63 -5.73 1.04 1.56
C PHE A 63 -4.66 0.75 2.61
N PHE A 64 -4.71 -0.42 3.24
CA PHE A 64 -3.71 -0.80 4.26
C PHE A 64 -2.32 -0.93 3.65
N GLN A 65 -2.19 -1.56 2.48
CA GLN A 65 -0.91 -1.64 1.76
C GLN A 65 -0.32 -0.26 1.45
N GLY A 66 -1.14 0.69 0.97
CA GLY A 66 -0.71 2.05 0.72
C GLY A 66 -0.31 2.80 2.00
N LEU A 67 -1.08 2.64 3.07
CA LEU A 67 -0.80 3.24 4.38
C LEU A 67 0.48 2.70 5.01
N THR A 68 0.67 1.37 4.95
CA THR A 68 1.90 0.71 5.40
C THR A 68 3.06 1.30 4.65
N VAL A 69 3.13 1.17 3.31
CA VAL A 69 4.23 1.69 2.48
C VAL A 69 4.57 3.16 2.80
N ALA A 70 3.56 4.04 2.91
CA ALA A 70 3.78 5.43 3.28
C ALA A 70 4.41 5.60 4.68
N THR A 71 3.92 4.84 5.67
CA THR A 71 4.43 4.87 7.04
C THR A 71 5.87 4.37 7.14
N GLY A 72 6.26 3.39 6.32
CA GLY A 72 7.64 2.87 6.32
C GLY A 72 8.62 3.81 5.67
N GLN A 73 8.19 4.49 4.60
CA GLN A 73 8.96 5.57 4.01
C GLN A 73 9.17 6.69 5.03
N ILE A 74 8.11 7.15 5.72
CA ILE A 74 8.25 8.17 6.78
C ILE A 74 9.18 7.68 7.90
N SER A 75 9.02 6.43 8.34
CA SER A 75 9.84 5.85 9.41
C SER A 75 11.32 5.74 9.02
N TYR A 76 11.64 5.29 7.81
CA TYR A 76 13.01 5.15 7.34
C TYR A 76 13.67 6.49 7.06
N TYR A 77 12.96 7.40 6.37
CA TYR A 77 13.56 8.64 5.91
C TYR A 77 13.53 9.74 6.98
N VAL A 78 12.48 9.82 7.81
CA VAL A 78 12.31 10.87 8.83
C VAL A 78 12.77 10.41 10.21
N LEU A 79 12.39 9.20 10.63
CA LEU A 79 12.66 8.75 12.00
C LEU A 79 14.04 8.11 12.16
N ALA A 80 14.50 7.27 11.22
CA ALA A 80 15.77 6.56 11.35
C ALA A 80 17.01 7.47 11.56
N PRO A 81 17.14 8.65 10.90
CA PRO A 81 18.25 9.56 11.18
C PRO A 81 18.26 10.15 12.59
N HIS A 82 17.09 10.14 13.27
CA HIS A 82 16.91 10.70 14.61
C HIS A 82 16.93 9.62 15.71
N VAL A 83 16.96 8.33 15.35
CA VAL A 83 16.99 7.21 16.28
C VAL A 83 18.41 6.65 16.35
N SER A 84 19.13 7.03 17.40
CA SER A 84 20.49 6.54 17.70
C SER A 84 20.51 5.25 18.53
N ASN A 85 19.35 4.76 18.99
CA ASN A 85 19.24 3.56 19.82
C ASN A 85 18.90 2.33 18.96
N GLU A 86 19.83 1.37 18.89
CA GLU A 86 19.69 0.14 18.10
C GLU A 86 18.48 -0.72 18.50
N ILE A 87 18.07 -0.70 19.77
CA ILE A 87 16.88 -1.42 20.25
C ILE A 87 15.61 -0.80 19.67
N ALA A 88 15.55 0.54 19.58
CA ALA A 88 14.42 1.23 18.98
C ALA A 88 14.34 0.96 17.47
N LEU A 89 15.47 0.90 16.77
CA LEU A 89 15.52 0.51 15.36
C LEU A 89 15.03 -0.93 15.14
N PHE A 90 15.43 -1.86 16.00
CA PHE A 90 14.99 -3.26 15.95
C PHE A 90 13.47 -3.40 16.17
N LEU A 91 12.92 -2.66 17.14
CA LEU A 91 11.47 -2.67 17.38
C LEU A 91 10.70 -2.07 16.21
N LEU A 92 11.20 -0.98 15.62
CA LEU A 92 10.55 -0.31 14.50
C LEU A 92 10.51 -1.21 13.25
N THR A 93 11.62 -1.89 12.93
CA THR A 93 11.67 -2.87 11.83
C THR A 93 10.84 -4.13 12.11
N SER A 94 10.77 -4.59 13.36
CA SER A 94 9.94 -5.74 13.74
C SER A 94 8.44 -5.41 13.65
N LEU A 95 8.03 -4.24 14.14
CA LEU A 95 6.65 -3.74 14.01
C LEU A 95 6.26 -3.58 12.54
N TRP A 96 7.18 -3.08 11.72
CA TRP A 96 7.01 -2.96 10.28
C TRP A 96 6.72 -4.31 9.61
N GLY A 97 7.54 -5.34 9.88
CA GLY A 97 7.31 -6.68 9.36
C GLY A 97 6.02 -7.33 9.89
N PHE A 98 5.65 -7.02 11.14
CA PHE A 98 4.40 -7.49 11.74
C PHE A 98 3.17 -6.90 11.06
N VAL A 99 3.17 -5.60 10.74
CA VAL A 99 2.05 -4.95 10.02
C VAL A 99 1.81 -5.60 8.65
N HIS A 100 2.87 -5.88 7.90
CA HIS A 100 2.76 -6.60 6.62
C HIS A 100 2.19 -8.02 6.75
N SER A 101 2.32 -8.66 7.91
CA SER A 101 1.75 -10.00 8.15
C SER A 101 0.22 -10.00 8.25
N PHE A 102 -0.42 -8.83 8.47
CA PHE A 102 -1.89 -8.69 8.47
C PHE A 102 -2.46 -8.27 7.12
N GLU A 103 -1.62 -8.02 6.12
CA GLU A 103 -2.05 -7.67 4.77
C GLU A 103 -2.41 -8.91 3.92
N GLY A 104 -2.13 -10.12 4.42
CA GLY A 104 -2.42 -11.43 3.81
C GLY A 104 -3.77 -12.04 4.19
#